data_AF-A0A7S4CDF3-F1
#
_entry.id   AF-A0A7S4CDF3-F1
#
_cell.length_a   1.000
_cell.length_b   1.000
_cell.length_c   1.000
_cell.angle_alpha   90.00
_cell.angle_beta   90.00
_cell.angle_gamma   90.00
#
_symmetry.space_group_name_H-M   'P 1'
#
loop_
_entity.id
_entity.type
_entity.pdbx_description
1 polymer ?
#
loop_
_entity_poly.entity_id
_entity_poly.type
_entity_poly.pdbx_seq_one_letter_code
_entity_poly.pdbx_strand_id
1 'polypeptide(L)'
;YTLADFTWSTHYPWLRGIVYNDTFEPRAVPNRSLVFWNLNRNGPDLGWLKHRIAEFRSHFFLITHLMDEIHLPPWLLDNPLVLKVFSANVPPALWNHSKVVALPWGIAAGRACFDVNAARAASNHTKPEQLFHVGNFAAFNKGPPLRMIRARRWTGLLRARGFDVRGMQTRLNKTEYLQLLMRHKFCLAPPRGGYDSFRVWEILYMGRVPVIGHYLPDALLEGLPYMRVAWDSFGVPAMQKQWQQLQSQYFNAQKMWMPYWIKKILLHCLMVS
;
A
#
# COMPACT_ATOMS: atom_id res chain seq x y z
N TYR A 1 -0.24 25.36 12.81
CA TYR A 1 -0.20 24.85 11.43
C TYR A 1 -1.46 25.34 10.72
N THR A 2 -1.38 26.45 9.99
CA THR A 2 -2.50 26.96 9.20
C THR A 2 -2.64 26.10 7.95
N LEU A 3 -3.77 25.40 7.86
CA LEU A 3 -4.14 24.55 6.74
C LEU A 3 -4.71 25.47 5.64
N ALA A 4 -3.83 26.14 4.88
CA ALA A 4 -4.27 27.09 3.84
C ALA A 4 -4.47 26.37 2.49
N ASP A 5 -5.73 26.38 2.05
CA ASP A 5 -6.28 26.41 0.68
C ASP A 5 -5.75 25.50 -0.42
N PHE A 6 -6.58 24.50 -0.79
CA PHE A 6 -6.25 23.61 -1.89
C PHE A 6 -7.44 22.78 -2.41
N THR A 7 -7.53 22.67 -3.73
CA THR A 7 -8.63 22.01 -4.46
C THR A 7 -8.19 20.90 -5.40
N TRP A 8 -8.97 19.82 -5.34
CA TRP A 8 -9.21 18.77 -6.34
C TRP A 8 -8.13 17.71 -6.63
N SER A 9 -8.20 16.64 -5.84
CA SER A 9 -7.93 15.26 -6.26
C SER A 9 -9.14 14.41 -5.85
N THR A 10 -9.92 13.95 -6.82
CA THR A 10 -11.14 13.12 -6.62
C THR A 10 -10.88 11.77 -5.94
N HIS A 11 -9.63 11.46 -5.62
CA HIS A 11 -9.22 10.20 -5.00
C HIS A 11 -8.84 10.36 -3.51
N TYR A 12 -8.70 11.60 -3.01
CA TYR A 12 -8.25 11.89 -1.64
C TYR A 12 -8.92 13.15 -1.04
N PRO A 13 -10.19 13.08 -0.63
CA PRO A 13 -10.95 14.25 -0.16
C PRO A 13 -10.37 14.98 1.06
N TRP A 14 -9.52 14.30 1.85
CA TRP A 14 -8.86 14.85 3.05
C TRP A 14 -7.52 15.54 2.77
N LEU A 15 -6.96 15.38 1.57
CA LEU A 15 -5.87 16.22 1.10
C LEU A 15 -6.47 17.48 0.47
N ARG A 16 -7.10 18.31 1.32
CA ARG A 16 -7.27 19.75 1.01
C ARG A 16 -5.86 20.34 1.06
N GLY A 17 -5.09 20.07 0.00
CA GLY A 17 -3.64 20.22 -0.02
C GLY A 17 -2.94 20.29 -1.37
N ILE A 18 -3.62 20.08 -2.49
CA ILE A 18 -3.00 19.68 -3.74
C ILE A 18 -3.22 20.73 -4.83
N VAL A 19 -2.13 21.28 -5.37
CA VAL A 19 -2.16 22.05 -6.62
C VAL A 19 -1.89 21.10 -7.77
N TYR A 20 -2.78 21.11 -8.77
CA TYR A 20 -2.55 20.44 -10.04
C TYR A 20 -2.01 21.42 -11.09
N ASN A 21 -0.81 21.05 -11.57
CA ASN A 21 -0.27 21.13 -12.92
C ASN A 21 0.15 22.42 -13.61
N ASP A 22 -0.28 23.64 -13.29
CA ASP A 22 0.31 24.84 -13.96
C ASP A 22 0.46 26.08 -13.06
N THR A 23 -0.26 26.14 -11.95
CA THR A 23 -0.27 27.31 -11.05
C THR A 23 0.51 27.11 -9.75
N PHE A 24 1.07 25.91 -9.53
CA PHE A 24 1.90 25.65 -8.35
C PHE A 24 3.21 26.40 -8.50
N GLU A 25 3.55 27.31 -7.58
CA GLU A 25 4.83 28.01 -7.60
C GLU A 25 5.76 27.48 -6.49
N PRO A 26 6.74 26.60 -6.82
CA PRO A 26 7.71 26.07 -5.86
C PRO A 26 8.44 27.14 -5.04
N ARG A 27 8.67 28.32 -5.65
CA ARG A 27 9.37 29.45 -5.02
C ARG A 27 8.56 30.10 -3.91
N ALA A 28 7.23 30.03 -3.99
CA ALA A 28 6.32 30.61 -3.01
C ALA A 28 6.02 29.66 -1.85
N VAL A 29 6.53 28.43 -1.88
CA VAL A 29 6.25 27.43 -0.84
C VAL A 29 6.91 27.86 0.48
N PRO A 30 6.14 28.02 1.57
CA PRO A 30 6.69 28.35 2.88
C PRO A 30 7.67 27.28 3.39
N ASN A 31 8.63 27.69 4.21
CA ASN A 31 9.57 26.77 4.83
C ASN A 31 8.85 25.70 5.66
N ARG A 32 9.29 24.46 5.49
CA ARG A 32 8.78 23.24 6.11
C ARG A 32 7.34 22.88 5.73
N SER A 33 6.90 23.28 4.53
CA SER A 33 5.58 22.91 4.02
C SER A 33 5.49 21.43 3.65
N LEU A 34 4.29 20.88 3.73
CA LEU A 34 3.97 19.54 3.25
C LEU A 34 3.44 19.63 1.82
N VAL A 35 4.20 19.12 0.87
CA VAL A 35 3.89 19.16 -0.56
C VAL A 35 3.42 17.79 -1.00
N PHE A 36 2.24 17.71 -1.61
CA PHE A 36 1.76 16.47 -2.21
C PHE A 36 2.03 16.46 -3.72
N TRP A 37 2.50 15.32 -4.23
CA TRP A 37 2.77 15.14 -5.64
C TRP A 37 2.32 13.78 -6.15
N ASN A 38 1.50 13.77 -7.20
CA ASN A 38 1.02 12.54 -7.81
C ASN A 38 1.93 12.08 -8.96
N LEU A 39 2.77 11.07 -8.72
CA LEU A 39 3.59 10.41 -9.75
C LEU A 39 2.78 9.30 -10.44
N ASN A 40 1.73 9.71 -11.16
CA ASN A 40 0.89 8.80 -11.92
C ASN A 40 1.54 8.45 -13.27
N ARG A 41 1.09 7.36 -13.93
CA ARG A 41 1.60 6.91 -15.24
C ARG A 41 1.46 7.95 -16.37
N ASN A 42 0.50 8.87 -16.22
CA ASN A 42 0.26 10.01 -17.11
C ASN A 42 0.67 11.34 -16.46
N GLY A 43 1.34 11.26 -15.31
CA GLY A 43 1.90 12.42 -14.64
C GLY A 43 3.12 12.93 -15.41
N PRO A 44 3.58 14.13 -15.05
CA PRO A 44 4.78 14.69 -15.63
C PRO A 44 5.96 13.73 -15.42
N ASP A 45 6.83 13.64 -16.42
CA ASP A 45 7.99 12.76 -16.33
C ASP A 45 8.91 13.16 -15.15
N LEU A 46 9.81 12.27 -14.77
CA LEU A 46 10.78 12.53 -13.70
C LEU A 46 11.68 13.74 -14.01
N GLY A 47 11.84 14.11 -15.28
CA GLY A 47 12.58 15.30 -15.72
C GLY A 47 11.86 16.60 -15.33
N TRP A 48 10.55 16.67 -15.57
CA TRP A 48 9.72 17.80 -15.14
C TRP A 48 9.69 17.92 -13.62
N LEU A 49 9.48 16.81 -12.88
CA LEU A 49 9.57 16.84 -11.42
C LEU A 49 10.95 17.37 -10.96
N LYS A 50 12.04 16.89 -11.58
CA LYS A 50 13.39 17.35 -11.27
C LYS A 50 13.52 18.87 -11.47
N HIS A 51 12.97 19.39 -12.56
CA HIS A 51 12.96 20.83 -12.85
C HIS A 51 12.19 21.61 -11.77
N ARG A 52 10.95 21.21 -11.47
CA ARG A 52 10.12 21.87 -10.46
C ARG A 52 10.72 21.82 -9.06
N ILE A 53 11.37 20.70 -8.71
CA ILE A 53 12.05 20.57 -7.41
C ILE A 53 13.25 21.51 -7.30
N ALA A 54 13.96 21.77 -8.40
CA ALA A 54 15.07 22.74 -8.41
C ALA A 54 14.62 24.20 -8.21
N GLU A 55 13.33 24.49 -8.37
CA GLU A 55 12.76 25.82 -8.16
C GLU A 55 12.44 26.13 -6.69
N PHE A 56 12.36 25.14 -5.81
CA PHE A 56 12.15 25.38 -4.38
C PHE A 56 13.28 26.25 -3.80
N ARG A 57 12.91 27.10 -2.84
CA ARG A 57 13.83 28.00 -2.11
C ARG A 57 13.82 27.77 -0.61
N SER A 58 12.98 26.85 -0.15
CA SER A 58 12.73 26.56 1.25
C SER A 58 12.70 25.04 1.46
N HIS A 59 12.91 24.60 2.70
CA HIS A 59 12.83 23.18 3.02
C HIS A 59 11.37 22.71 2.95
N PHE A 60 11.13 21.47 2.58
CA PHE A 60 9.79 20.90 2.48
C PHE A 60 9.77 19.39 2.71
N PHE A 61 8.58 18.89 3.01
CA PHE A 61 8.27 17.47 3.08
C PHE A 61 7.50 17.08 1.82
N LEU A 62 7.82 15.93 1.21
CA LEU A 62 7.14 15.45 0.02
C LEU A 62 6.25 14.26 0.38
N ILE A 63 4.97 14.31 0.04
CA ILE A 63 4.10 13.13 -0.04
C ILE A 63 3.97 12.77 -1.51
N THR A 64 4.25 11.52 -1.86
CA THR A 64 4.06 11.07 -3.23
C THR A 64 3.55 9.65 -3.35
N HIS A 65 2.84 9.39 -4.43
CA HIS A 65 2.27 8.09 -4.73
C HIS A 65 3.00 7.50 -5.94
N LEU A 66 3.91 6.55 -5.69
CA LEU A 66 4.66 5.88 -6.75
C LEU A 66 3.81 4.79 -7.37
N MET A 67 3.44 4.95 -8.64
CA MET A 67 2.90 3.81 -9.39
C MET A 67 3.89 2.66 -9.48
N ASP A 68 3.35 1.48 -9.79
CA ASP A 68 4.09 0.29 -10.18
C ASP A 68 5.32 0.67 -11.03
N GLU A 69 6.52 0.26 -10.59
CA GLU A 69 7.81 0.40 -11.31
C GLU A 69 8.47 1.80 -11.32
N ILE A 70 7.88 2.82 -10.69
CA ILE A 70 8.55 4.12 -10.49
C ILE A 70 9.30 4.12 -9.15
N HIS A 71 10.60 4.40 -9.20
CA HIS A 71 11.45 4.50 -8.01
C HIS A 71 11.72 5.97 -7.66
N LEU A 72 11.88 6.26 -6.37
CA LEU A 72 12.38 7.57 -5.93
C LEU A 72 13.80 7.75 -6.46
N PRO A 73 14.07 8.77 -7.27
CA PRO A 73 15.39 8.94 -7.85
C PRO A 73 16.38 9.49 -6.81
N PRO A 74 17.69 9.16 -6.88
CA PRO A 74 18.69 9.65 -5.94
C PRO A 74 18.70 11.18 -5.80
N TRP A 75 18.63 11.91 -6.92
CA TRP A 75 18.62 13.37 -6.91
C TRP A 75 17.51 14.00 -6.07
N LEU A 76 16.39 13.29 -5.86
CA LEU A 76 15.30 13.75 -5.00
C LEU A 76 15.68 13.58 -3.53
N LEU A 77 16.30 12.44 -3.19
CA LEU A 77 16.72 12.11 -1.83
C LEU A 77 17.97 12.90 -1.42
N ASP A 78 18.85 13.19 -2.37
CA ASP A 78 20.07 13.97 -2.17
C ASP A 78 19.78 15.47 -2.05
N ASN A 79 18.60 15.93 -2.49
CA ASN A 79 18.23 17.34 -2.41
C ASN A 79 18.16 17.80 -0.94
N PRO A 80 18.94 18.83 -0.52
CA PRO A 80 18.99 19.28 0.87
C PRO A 80 17.68 19.92 1.33
N LEU A 81 16.87 20.48 0.40
CA LEU A 81 15.57 21.08 0.72
C LEU A 81 14.50 20.01 1.00
N VAL A 82 14.70 18.77 0.56
CA VAL A 82 13.77 17.66 0.84
C VAL A 82 14.10 17.07 2.21
N LEU A 83 13.25 17.34 3.20
CA LEU A 83 13.41 16.88 4.58
C LEU A 83 13.02 15.41 4.77
N LYS A 84 11.84 15.04 4.26
CA LYS A 84 11.35 13.65 4.20
C LYS A 84 10.51 13.44 2.94
N VAL A 85 10.46 12.20 2.49
CA VAL A 85 9.57 11.70 1.46
C VAL A 85 8.68 10.62 2.07
N PHE A 86 7.38 10.86 2.10
CA PHE A 86 6.36 9.89 2.46
C PHE A 86 5.80 9.29 1.18
N SER A 87 5.96 7.98 1.00
CA SER A 87 5.53 7.36 -0.25
C SER A 87 5.02 5.95 -0.11
N ALA A 88 4.05 5.60 -0.95
CA ALA A 88 3.62 4.22 -1.11
C ALA A 88 4.46 3.52 -2.20
N ASN A 89 4.45 2.19 -2.23
CA ASN A 89 5.31 1.38 -3.13
C ASN A 89 6.82 1.59 -2.96
N VAL A 90 7.29 1.86 -1.73
CA VAL A 90 8.73 2.04 -1.46
C VAL A 90 9.49 0.71 -1.66
N PRO A 91 10.55 0.68 -2.49
CA PRO A 91 11.35 -0.51 -2.73
C PRO A 91 12.16 -0.93 -1.48
N PRO A 92 12.52 -2.22 -1.35
CA PRO A 92 13.32 -2.73 -0.23
C PRO A 92 14.58 -1.95 0.08
N ALA A 93 15.29 -1.49 -0.97
CA ALA A 93 16.52 -0.69 -0.82
C ALA A 93 16.30 0.63 -0.06
N LEU A 94 15.06 1.13 0.02
CA LEU A 94 14.72 2.39 0.67
C LEU A 94 13.95 2.23 1.98
N TRP A 95 13.71 1.00 2.46
CA TRP A 95 12.95 0.77 3.70
C TRP A 95 13.60 1.40 4.94
N ASN A 96 14.93 1.47 4.97
CA ASN A 96 15.71 2.06 6.06
C ASN A 96 16.31 3.42 5.69
N HIS A 97 15.92 4.01 4.55
CA HIS A 97 16.49 5.28 4.11
C HIS A 97 16.05 6.41 5.05
N SER A 98 17.01 7.20 5.55
CA SER A 98 16.76 8.22 6.57
C SER A 98 15.72 9.26 6.15
N LYS A 99 15.62 9.60 4.86
CA LYS A 99 14.59 10.52 4.35
C LYS A 99 13.26 9.85 3.96
N VAL A 100 13.17 8.53 3.82
CA VAL A 100 11.98 7.87 3.26
C VAL A 100 11.14 7.27 4.37
N VAL A 101 9.82 7.47 4.28
CA VAL A 101 8.83 6.82 5.13
C VAL A 101 7.81 6.15 4.24
N ALA A 102 7.70 4.82 4.36
CA ALA A 102 6.70 4.07 3.63
C ALA A 102 5.29 4.42 4.13
N LEU A 103 4.40 4.67 3.18
CA LEU A 103 2.97 4.81 3.37
C LEU A 103 2.25 3.61 2.75
N PRO A 104 1.09 3.24 3.29
CA PRO A 104 0.31 2.14 2.74
C PRO A 104 -0.50 2.59 1.52
N TRP A 105 -0.36 1.84 0.42
CA TRP A 105 -1.06 2.06 -0.84
C TRP A 105 -2.57 1.86 -0.71
N GLY A 106 -3.01 0.82 0.00
CA GLY A 106 -4.43 0.43 0.06
C GLY A 106 -5.29 1.25 1.03
N ILE A 107 -4.70 2.20 1.75
CA ILE A 107 -5.45 3.17 2.57
C ILE A 107 -5.62 4.49 1.80
N ALA A 108 -4.73 4.72 0.84
CA ALA A 108 -4.58 5.91 0.05
C ALA A 108 -5.54 5.92 -1.15
N ALA A 109 -6.82 5.60 -1.02
CA ALA A 109 -7.76 6.00 -2.06
C ALA A 109 -9.18 5.91 -1.52
N GLY A 110 -9.85 7.06 -1.44
CA GLY A 110 -11.29 7.15 -1.62
C GLY A 110 -11.74 6.69 -3.01
N ARG A 111 -11.06 5.70 -3.61
CA ARG A 111 -11.64 4.91 -4.68
C ARG A 111 -12.92 4.34 -4.12
N ALA A 112 -14.01 4.61 -4.81
CA ALA A 112 -15.31 3.95 -4.72
C ALA A 112 -15.25 2.40 -4.86
N CYS A 113 -14.08 1.78 -4.74
CA CYS A 113 -13.87 0.35 -4.87
C CYS A 113 -14.20 -0.44 -3.60
N PHE A 114 -14.24 0.22 -2.43
CA PHE A 114 -14.38 -0.52 -1.17
C PHE A 114 -15.06 0.33 -0.11
N ASP A 115 -16.36 0.10 0.09
CA ASP A 115 -17.07 0.61 1.25
C ASP A 115 -16.54 -0.13 2.49
N VAL A 116 -15.64 0.53 3.21
CA VAL A 116 -15.00 -0.05 4.40
C VAL A 116 -16.01 -0.27 5.53
N ASN A 117 -17.13 0.47 5.55
CA ASN A 117 -18.17 0.30 6.55
C ASN A 117 -19.02 -0.94 6.25
N ALA A 118 -19.43 -1.12 4.99
CA ALA A 118 -20.10 -2.35 4.55
C ALA A 118 -19.20 -3.59 4.76
N ALA A 119 -17.91 -3.44 4.45
CA ALA A 119 -16.89 -4.45 4.69
C ALA A 119 -16.78 -4.85 6.17
N ARG A 120 -16.69 -3.86 7.06
CA ARG A 120 -16.59 -4.07 8.51
C ARG A 120 -17.86 -4.69 9.09
N ALA A 121 -19.03 -4.22 8.64
CA ALA A 121 -20.32 -4.80 9.03
C ALA A 121 -20.40 -6.27 8.61
N ALA A 122 -20.06 -6.60 7.37
CA ALA A 122 -20.10 -7.98 6.87
C ALA A 122 -19.06 -8.91 7.55
N SER A 123 -17.88 -8.38 7.89
CA SER A 123 -16.82 -9.15 8.57
C SER A 123 -17.23 -9.60 9.97
N ASN A 124 -17.85 -8.71 10.77
CA ASN A 124 -18.22 -8.99 12.16
C ASN A 124 -19.22 -10.16 12.31
N HIS A 125 -19.96 -10.51 11.25
CA HIS A 125 -20.97 -11.57 11.28
C HIS A 125 -20.54 -12.87 10.60
N THR A 126 -19.38 -12.90 9.94
CA THR A 126 -18.96 -14.08 9.15
C THR A 126 -17.83 -14.83 9.86
N LYS A 127 -18.13 -16.02 10.39
CA LYS A 127 -17.08 -16.95 10.85
C LYS A 127 -16.40 -17.58 9.63
N PRO A 128 -15.06 -17.62 9.56
CA PRO A 128 -14.38 -18.22 8.42
C PRO A 128 -14.50 -19.75 8.49
N GLU A 129 -15.04 -20.34 7.43
CA GLU A 129 -15.27 -21.78 7.30
C GLU A 129 -14.05 -22.50 6.72
N GLN A 130 -13.25 -21.79 5.93
CA GLN A 130 -12.12 -22.34 5.17
C GLN A 130 -10.78 -21.79 5.69
N LEU A 131 -9.71 -22.58 5.57
CA LEU A 131 -8.40 -22.18 6.08
C LEU A 131 -7.73 -21.13 5.18
N PHE A 132 -7.70 -21.35 3.87
CA PHE A 132 -6.84 -20.58 2.98
C PHE A 132 -7.45 -20.33 1.59
N HIS A 133 -7.38 -19.07 1.14
CA HIS A 133 -7.83 -18.67 -0.19
C HIS A 133 -6.68 -18.28 -1.12
N VAL A 134 -6.76 -18.75 -2.36
CA VAL A 134 -5.93 -18.31 -3.49
C VAL A 134 -6.85 -17.91 -4.66
N GLY A 135 -7.03 -16.61 -4.93
CA GLY A 135 -7.86 -16.23 -6.08
C GLY A 135 -8.10 -14.75 -6.38
N ASN A 136 -8.89 -14.54 -7.44
CA ASN A 136 -9.15 -13.28 -8.13
C ASN A 136 -7.90 -12.61 -8.73
N PHE A 137 -7.11 -13.44 -9.40
CA PHE A 137 -5.83 -13.06 -10.00
C PHE A 137 -5.86 -13.12 -11.53
N ALA A 138 -7.00 -13.29 -12.19
CA ALA A 138 -7.05 -13.33 -13.67
C ALA A 138 -6.42 -12.10 -14.34
N ALA A 139 -6.44 -10.94 -13.67
CA ALA A 139 -5.77 -9.74 -14.13
C ALA A 139 -4.23 -9.86 -14.20
N PHE A 140 -3.59 -10.87 -13.58
CA PHE A 140 -2.15 -11.12 -13.71
C PHE A 140 -1.76 -11.58 -15.11
N ASN A 141 -2.71 -12.12 -15.90
CA ASN A 141 -2.49 -12.49 -17.30
C ASN A 141 -2.59 -11.30 -18.27
N LYS A 142 -2.91 -10.09 -17.76
CA LYS A 142 -2.94 -8.84 -18.52
C LYS A 142 -2.08 -7.81 -17.79
N GLY A 143 -0.79 -7.75 -18.13
CA GLY A 143 0.17 -6.84 -17.51
C GLY A 143 1.61 -7.07 -17.98
N PRO A 144 2.56 -6.23 -17.52
CA PRO A 144 3.97 -6.34 -17.91
C PRO A 144 4.55 -7.72 -17.54
N PRO A 145 5.56 -8.22 -18.28
CA PRO A 145 6.09 -9.59 -18.15
C PRO A 145 6.43 -10.01 -16.71
N LEU A 146 6.98 -9.10 -15.91
CA LEU A 146 7.35 -9.35 -14.51
C LEU A 146 6.15 -9.77 -13.64
N ARG A 147 4.98 -9.18 -13.90
CA ARG A 147 3.74 -9.52 -13.19
C ARG A 147 3.30 -10.95 -13.50
N MET A 148 3.44 -11.38 -14.76
CA MET A 148 3.11 -12.74 -15.20
C MET A 148 4.10 -13.78 -14.65
N ILE A 149 5.39 -13.47 -14.64
CA ILE A 149 6.44 -14.34 -14.09
C ILE A 149 6.19 -14.62 -12.60
N ARG A 150 5.92 -13.57 -11.82
CA ARG A 150 5.60 -13.71 -10.38
C ARG A 150 4.36 -14.57 -10.16
N ALA A 151 3.28 -14.31 -10.91
CA ALA A 151 2.06 -15.10 -10.81
C ALA A 151 2.29 -16.58 -11.13
N ARG A 152 2.98 -16.89 -12.24
CA ARG A 152 3.29 -18.28 -12.63
C ARG A 152 4.10 -19.01 -11.57
N ARG A 153 5.14 -18.36 -11.03
CA ARG A 153 5.96 -18.92 -9.94
C ARG A 153 5.11 -19.29 -8.74
N TRP A 154 4.19 -18.40 -8.35
CA TRP A 154 3.34 -18.60 -7.18
C TRP A 154 2.31 -19.70 -7.38
N THR A 155 1.65 -19.70 -8.55
CA THR A 155 0.72 -20.76 -8.94
C THR A 155 1.40 -22.12 -8.90
N GLY A 156 2.62 -22.24 -9.45
CA GLY A 156 3.39 -23.48 -9.42
C GLY A 156 3.72 -23.94 -8.00
N LEU A 157 4.23 -23.04 -7.16
CA LEU A 157 4.60 -23.35 -5.77
C LEU A 157 3.40 -23.78 -4.92
N LEU A 158 2.25 -23.13 -5.09
CA LEU A 158 1.03 -23.43 -4.37
C LEU A 158 0.41 -24.75 -4.84
N ARG A 159 0.38 -24.98 -6.16
CA ARG A 159 -0.09 -26.25 -6.74
C ARG A 159 0.76 -27.43 -6.28
N ALA A 160 2.08 -27.28 -6.28
CA ALA A 160 3.00 -28.32 -5.80
C ALA A 160 2.80 -28.67 -4.32
N ARG A 161 2.14 -27.79 -3.55
CA ARG A 161 1.79 -27.98 -2.13
C ARG A 161 0.34 -28.38 -1.92
N GLY A 162 -0.38 -28.76 -2.97
CA GLY A 162 -1.77 -29.24 -2.89
C GLY A 162 -2.82 -28.15 -2.72
N PHE A 163 -2.48 -26.87 -2.90
CA PHE A 163 -3.47 -25.79 -2.84
C PHE A 163 -4.28 -25.69 -4.13
N ASP A 164 -5.59 -25.44 -3.99
CA ASP A 164 -6.44 -25.11 -5.12
C ASP A 164 -6.12 -23.71 -5.66
N VAL A 165 -5.57 -23.67 -6.87
CA VAL A 165 -5.18 -22.44 -7.57
C VAL A 165 -6.14 -22.07 -8.71
N ARG A 166 -7.28 -22.76 -8.86
CA ARG A 166 -8.26 -22.47 -9.93
C ARG A 166 -8.78 -21.03 -9.83
N GLY A 167 -8.95 -20.53 -8.61
CA GLY A 167 -9.32 -19.13 -8.35
C GLY A 167 -8.32 -18.10 -8.88
N MET A 168 -7.09 -18.48 -9.20
CA MET A 168 -6.11 -17.56 -9.80
C MET A 168 -6.45 -17.18 -11.24
N GLN A 169 -7.24 -18.00 -11.93
CA GLN A 169 -7.58 -17.84 -13.34
C GLN A 169 -8.95 -17.18 -13.55
N THR A 170 -9.75 -17.06 -12.48
CA THR A 170 -11.08 -16.43 -12.54
C THR A 170 -11.01 -14.94 -12.20
N ARG A 171 -11.80 -14.14 -12.92
CA ARG A 171 -12.03 -12.73 -12.60
C ARG A 171 -13.39 -12.65 -11.91
N LEU A 172 -13.36 -12.46 -10.60
CA LEU A 172 -14.56 -12.21 -9.83
C LEU A 172 -14.91 -10.72 -9.89
N ASN A 173 -16.19 -10.42 -9.82
CA ASN A 173 -16.60 -9.06 -9.53
C ASN A 173 -16.17 -8.68 -8.10
N LYS A 174 -16.25 -7.39 -7.78
CA LYS A 174 -15.74 -6.88 -6.50
C LYS A 174 -16.48 -7.51 -5.32
N THR A 175 -17.81 -7.60 -5.37
CA THR A 175 -18.64 -8.17 -4.30
C THR A 175 -18.34 -9.65 -4.07
N GLU A 176 -18.31 -10.45 -5.14
CA GLU A 176 -17.97 -11.88 -5.09
C GLU A 176 -16.59 -12.11 -4.48
N TYR A 177 -15.61 -11.30 -4.88
CA TYR A 177 -14.25 -11.39 -4.33
C TYR A 177 -14.24 -11.13 -2.82
N LEU A 178 -14.93 -10.11 -2.34
CA LEU A 178 -14.98 -9.80 -0.92
C LEU A 178 -15.69 -10.87 -0.11
N GLN A 179 -16.83 -11.37 -0.61
CA GLN A 179 -17.52 -12.50 0.00
C GLN A 179 -16.62 -13.73 0.10
N LEU A 180 -15.83 -13.99 -0.93
CA LEU A 180 -14.87 -15.08 -0.93
C LEU A 180 -13.76 -14.88 0.11
N LEU A 181 -13.21 -13.67 0.24
CA LEU A 181 -12.25 -13.36 1.29
C LEU A 181 -12.84 -13.66 2.68
N MET A 182 -14.08 -13.26 2.94
CA MET A 182 -14.71 -13.45 4.25
C MET A 182 -14.87 -14.91 4.69
N ARG A 183 -14.89 -15.86 3.74
CA ARG A 183 -15.02 -17.29 4.05
C ARG A 183 -13.72 -17.94 4.53
N HIS A 184 -12.59 -17.23 4.45
CA HIS A 184 -11.28 -17.83 4.68
C HIS A 184 -10.48 -17.14 5.79
N LYS A 185 -9.77 -17.91 6.62
CA LYS A 185 -8.88 -17.35 7.66
C LYS A 185 -7.70 -16.61 7.07
N PHE A 186 -7.00 -17.26 6.13
CA PHE A 186 -5.83 -16.75 5.45
C PHE A 186 -6.12 -16.50 3.97
N CYS A 187 -5.65 -15.38 3.43
CA CYS A 187 -5.84 -15.04 2.02
C CYS A 187 -4.52 -14.63 1.40
N LEU A 188 -4.18 -15.21 0.25
CA LEU A 188 -2.97 -14.82 -0.46
C LEU A 188 -3.06 -13.37 -0.95
N ALA A 189 -2.05 -12.57 -0.63
CA ALA A 189 -1.90 -11.23 -1.18
C ALA A 189 -0.60 -11.17 -2.00
N PRO A 190 -0.65 -11.24 -3.33
CA PRO A 190 0.53 -11.01 -4.14
C PRO A 190 0.86 -9.55 -4.34
N PRO A 191 2.15 -9.20 -4.53
CA PRO A 191 2.50 -7.91 -5.11
C PRO A 191 1.92 -7.88 -6.55
N ARG A 192 1.59 -6.68 -7.02
CA ARG A 192 1.27 -6.47 -8.44
C ARG A 192 2.54 -6.05 -9.18
N GLY A 193 2.51 -4.97 -9.94
CA GLY A 193 3.72 -4.37 -10.50
C GLY A 193 4.56 -3.73 -9.39
N GLY A 194 3.92 -3.03 -8.45
CA GLY A 194 4.53 -2.42 -7.28
C GLY A 194 4.78 -3.37 -6.11
N TYR A 195 5.45 -2.83 -5.09
CA TYR A 195 5.77 -3.52 -3.83
C TYR A 195 4.54 -3.60 -2.92
N ASP A 196 3.81 -2.51 -2.73
CA ASP A 196 2.57 -2.55 -1.95
C ASP A 196 1.40 -3.05 -2.81
N SER A 197 0.50 -3.81 -2.19
CA SER A 197 -0.64 -4.42 -2.84
C SER A 197 -1.89 -4.04 -2.08
N PHE A 198 -2.83 -3.40 -2.77
CA PHE A 198 -4.14 -3.06 -2.22
C PHE A 198 -4.86 -4.29 -1.62
N ARG A 199 -4.54 -5.50 -2.09
CA ARG A 199 -5.11 -6.75 -1.59
C ARG A 199 -4.79 -7.01 -0.13
N VAL A 200 -3.60 -6.63 0.33
CA VAL A 200 -3.23 -6.76 1.75
C VAL A 200 -4.25 -6.02 2.60
N TRP A 201 -4.57 -4.79 2.21
CA TRP A 201 -5.52 -3.93 2.89
C TRP A 201 -6.96 -4.43 2.76
N GLU A 202 -7.39 -4.88 1.57
CA GLU A 202 -8.71 -5.51 1.39
C GLU A 202 -8.92 -6.72 2.30
N ILE A 203 -7.92 -7.59 2.43
CA ILE A 203 -7.97 -8.77 3.30
C ILE A 203 -8.06 -8.35 4.77
N LEU A 204 -7.26 -7.37 5.18
CA LEU A 204 -7.29 -6.81 6.53
C LEU A 204 -8.65 -6.20 6.87
N TYR A 205 -9.23 -5.42 5.96
CA TYR A 205 -10.56 -4.83 6.15
C TYR A 205 -11.67 -5.87 6.24
N MET A 206 -11.50 -7.05 5.64
CA MET A 206 -12.40 -8.19 5.77
C MET A 206 -12.20 -8.96 7.09
N GLY A 207 -11.31 -8.50 7.97
CA GLY A 207 -10.96 -9.16 9.23
C GLY A 207 -10.19 -10.46 9.04
N ARG A 208 -9.49 -10.61 7.91
CA ARG A 208 -8.76 -11.83 7.53
C ARG A 208 -7.26 -11.61 7.52
N VAL A 209 -6.49 -12.69 7.45
CA VAL A 209 -5.03 -12.65 7.57
C VAL A 209 -4.40 -12.66 6.17
N PRO A 210 -3.78 -11.57 5.70
CA PRO A 210 -3.03 -11.56 4.46
C PRO A 210 -1.77 -12.42 4.58
N VAL A 211 -1.59 -13.32 3.62
CA VAL A 211 -0.37 -14.12 3.42
C VAL A 211 0.50 -13.40 2.40
N ILE A 212 1.69 -12.96 2.82
CA ILE A 212 2.58 -12.11 2.03
C ILE A 212 4.00 -12.67 1.97
N GLY A 213 4.70 -12.35 0.88
CA GLY A 213 6.16 -12.56 0.78
C GLY A 213 6.96 -11.37 1.30
N HIS A 214 8.28 -11.40 1.09
CA HIS A 214 9.24 -10.36 1.50
C HIS A 214 9.27 -9.14 0.57
N TYR A 215 8.10 -8.58 0.25
CA TYR A 215 7.98 -7.46 -0.69
C TYR A 215 7.40 -6.19 -0.05
N LEU A 216 6.88 -6.28 1.18
CA LEU A 216 6.35 -5.16 1.97
C LEU A 216 7.18 -4.97 3.24
N PRO A 217 7.51 -3.73 3.63
CA PRO A 217 8.23 -3.46 4.87
C PRO A 217 7.36 -3.81 6.08
N ASP A 218 7.96 -4.45 7.09
CA ASP A 218 7.26 -4.81 8.33
C ASP A 218 6.68 -3.59 9.06
N ALA A 219 7.32 -2.41 8.95
CA ALA A 219 6.83 -1.17 9.55
C ALA A 219 5.40 -0.77 9.11
N LEU A 220 4.94 -1.23 7.93
CA LEU A 220 3.57 -1.02 7.47
C LEU A 220 2.56 -1.97 8.12
N LEU A 221 3.00 -3.16 8.55
CA LEU A 221 2.15 -4.27 8.97
C LEU A 221 2.28 -4.61 10.45
N GLU A 222 3.32 -4.12 11.12
CA GLU A 222 3.55 -4.33 12.55
C GLU A 222 2.30 -3.94 13.35
N GLY A 223 1.85 -4.82 14.24
CA GLY A 223 0.62 -4.62 15.01
C GLY A 223 -0.67 -4.83 14.21
N LEU A 224 -0.61 -5.34 12.98
CA LEU A 224 -1.75 -5.86 12.23
C LEU A 224 -1.63 -7.39 12.09
N PRO A 225 -2.75 -8.11 11.86
CA PRO A 225 -2.68 -9.54 11.60
C PRO A 225 -2.11 -9.77 10.19
N TYR A 226 -1.01 -10.48 10.05
CA TYR A 226 -0.49 -10.94 8.76
C TYR A 226 0.33 -12.22 8.94
N MET A 227 0.58 -12.93 7.84
CA MET A 227 1.50 -14.06 7.80
C MET A 227 2.57 -13.79 6.75
N ARG A 228 3.81 -13.64 7.18
CA ARG A 228 4.96 -13.56 6.28
C ARG A 228 5.43 -14.98 5.97
N VAL A 229 5.65 -15.28 4.70
CA VAL A 229 5.98 -16.64 4.27
C VAL A 229 7.31 -16.70 3.51
N ALA A 230 8.19 -17.58 3.98
CA ALA A 230 9.20 -18.20 3.14
C ALA A 230 8.51 -19.36 2.43
N TRP A 231 8.38 -19.27 1.10
CA TRP A 231 7.56 -20.19 0.30
C TRP A 231 7.94 -21.65 0.50
N ASP A 232 9.20 -21.95 0.77
CA ASP A 232 9.69 -23.30 0.98
C ASP A 232 9.03 -23.98 2.19
N SER A 233 8.73 -23.20 3.23
CA SER A 233 8.11 -23.65 4.48
C SER A 233 6.58 -23.42 4.54
N PHE A 234 5.99 -22.85 3.49
CA PHE A 234 4.57 -22.50 3.50
C PHE A 234 3.69 -23.75 3.39
N GLY A 235 2.68 -23.86 4.25
CA GLY A 235 1.75 -24.99 4.27
C GLY A 235 0.73 -24.89 5.40
N VAL A 236 -0.16 -25.89 5.47
CA VAL A 236 -1.21 -25.98 6.51
C VAL A 236 -0.64 -25.90 7.94
N PRO A 237 0.44 -26.63 8.31
CA PRO A 237 0.99 -26.55 9.66
C PRO A 237 1.46 -25.14 10.05
N ALA A 238 2.13 -24.43 9.12
CA ALA A 238 2.59 -23.07 9.35
C ALA A 238 1.41 -22.10 9.56
N MET A 239 0.32 -22.26 8.80
CA MET A 239 -0.90 -21.45 8.96
C MET A 239 -1.61 -21.73 10.28
N GLN A 240 -1.69 -22.99 10.71
CA GLN A 240 -2.30 -23.35 12.00
C GLN A 240 -1.51 -22.76 13.17
N LYS A 241 -0.18 -22.86 13.14
CA LYS A 241 0.70 -22.23 14.14
C LYS A 241 0.51 -20.72 14.16
N GLN A 242 0.52 -20.06 13.00
CA GLN A 242 0.30 -18.63 12.90
C GLN A 242 -1.08 -18.23 13.45
N TRP A 243 -2.12 -19.03 13.18
CA TRP A 243 -3.47 -18.75 13.67
C TRP A 243 -3.54 -18.74 15.19
N GLN A 244 -2.94 -19.74 15.84
CA GLN A 244 -2.87 -19.81 17.31
C GLN A 244 -2.17 -18.59 17.91
N GLN A 245 -1.07 -18.13 17.30
CA GLN A 245 -0.36 -16.93 17.73
C GLN A 245 -1.19 -15.65 17.57
N LEU A 246 -1.92 -15.53 16.46
CA LEU A 246 -2.75 -14.35 16.19
C LEU A 246 -3.95 -14.25 17.15
N GLN A 247 -4.43 -15.36 17.71
CA GLN A 247 -5.57 -15.36 18.63
C GLN A 247 -5.26 -14.69 19.98
N SER A 248 -4.00 -14.67 20.41
CA SER A 248 -3.57 -14.04 21.67
C SER A 248 -2.95 -12.65 21.46
N GLN A 249 -2.83 -12.19 20.22
CA GLN A 249 -2.14 -10.95 19.90
C GLN A 249 -3.08 -9.74 19.93
N TYR A 250 -2.62 -8.64 20.51
CA TYR A 250 -3.27 -7.34 20.38
C TYR A 250 -2.95 -6.70 19.02
N PHE A 251 -3.98 -6.22 18.33
CA PHE A 251 -3.82 -5.54 17.05
C PHE A 251 -4.17 -4.06 17.14
N ASN A 252 -3.31 -3.22 16.58
CA ASN A 252 -3.56 -1.80 16.38
C ASN A 252 -4.39 -1.59 15.10
N ALA A 253 -5.71 -1.79 15.21
CA ALA A 253 -6.63 -1.61 14.11
C ALA A 253 -6.62 -0.18 13.52
N GLN A 254 -6.13 0.83 14.26
CA GLN A 254 -6.05 2.21 13.76
C GLN A 254 -5.12 2.33 12.55
N LYS A 255 -4.08 1.48 12.46
CA LYS A 255 -3.15 1.43 11.31
C LYS A 255 -3.83 1.13 9.98
N MET A 256 -5.03 0.55 9.98
CA MET A 256 -5.78 0.31 8.75
C MET A 256 -6.42 1.58 8.18
N TRP A 257 -6.34 2.72 8.87
CA TRP A 257 -7.09 3.93 8.51
C TRP A 257 -6.19 5.14 8.30
N MET A 258 -6.54 5.99 7.33
CA MET A 258 -5.77 7.18 7.00
C MET A 258 -5.49 8.11 8.19
N PRO A 259 -6.40 8.34 9.14
CA PRO A 259 -6.13 9.19 10.30
C PRO A 259 -4.87 8.81 11.07
N TYR A 260 -4.57 7.51 11.22
CA TYR A 260 -3.33 7.05 11.84
C TYR A 260 -2.10 7.53 11.08
N TRP A 261 -2.11 7.39 9.75
CA TRP A 261 -0.99 7.77 8.90
C TRP A 261 -0.81 9.27 8.78
N ILE A 262 -1.90 10.04 8.75
CA ILE A 262 -1.84 11.50 8.81
C ILE A 262 -1.17 11.93 10.11
N LYS A 263 -1.58 11.37 11.26
CA LYS A 263 -0.93 11.64 12.55
C LYS A 263 0.56 11.30 12.50
N LYS A 264 0.91 10.14 11.93
CA LYS A 264 2.30 9.71 11.78
C LYS A 264 3.12 10.68 10.91
N ILE A 265 2.59 11.12 9.78
CA ILE A 265 3.23 12.11 8.89
C ILE A 265 3.48 13.42 9.67
N LEU A 266 2.46 13.95 10.34
CA LEU A 266 2.58 15.18 11.10
C LEU A 266 3.63 15.07 12.21
N LEU A 267 3.67 13.94 12.95
CA LEU A 267 4.71 13.69 13.94
C LEU A 267 6.12 13.72 13.34
N HIS A 268 6.32 13.10 12.17
CA HIS A 268 7.61 13.20 11.47
C HIS A 268 7.95 14.65 11.08
N CYS A 269 6.99 15.44 10.63
CA CYS A 269 7.22 16.85 10.28
C CYS A 269 7.62 17.71 11.50
N LEU A 270 7.15 17.34 12.70
CA LEU A 270 7.50 17.99 13.96
C LEU A 270 8.91 17.62 14.44
N MET A 271 9.32 16.36 14.27
CA MET A 271 10.57 15.83 14.83
C MET A 271 11.83 16.16 14.03
N VAL A 272 11.70 16.53 12.75
CA VAL A 272 12.85 16.98 11.95
C VAL A 272 13.20 18.39 12.41
N SER A 273 14.04 18.55 13.44
CA SER A 273 14.53 19.85 13.91
C SER A 273 15.32 20.56 12.84
#